data_AF-A0A963Q5U3-F1
#
_entry.id   AF-A0A963Q5U3-F1
#
_cell.length_a   1.000
_cell.length_b   1.000
_cell.length_c   1.000
_cell.angle_alpha   90.00
_cell.angle_beta   90.00
_cell.angle_gamma   90.00
#
_symmetry.space_group_name_H-M   'P 1'
#
loop_
_entity.id
_entity.type
_entity.pdbx_description
1 polymer ?
#
loop_
_entity_poly.entity_id
_entity_poly.type
_entity_poly.pdbx_seq_one_letter_code
_entity_poly.pdbx_strand_id
1 'polypeptide(L)'
;MHSSASHVHRRGIVAAVAAATLCLALPARAEEAPRVRFKTTAGEFVVEVYPDKAPRTVENFLQYVRDKHYDGTIFHRVIDNFMVQGGGFDTRFAQKKTREPVVHEGREALAKGGPRNVVGTLAMARTNDPHSASAQFFINVVDNHFLDKARAQDGWGYAV
;
A
#
# COMPACT_ATOMS: atom_id res chain seq x y z
N MET A 1 -54.27 40.86 64.11
CA MET A 1 -53.07 41.68 63.89
C MET A 1 -52.26 41.04 62.77
N HIS A 2 -52.07 41.77 61.67
CA HIS A 2 -51.09 41.59 60.55
C HIS A 2 -51.01 40.18 59.91
N SER A 3 -51.63 39.91 58.76
CA SER A 3 -51.26 40.33 57.38
C SER A 3 -49.77 40.22 57.07
N SER A 4 -49.39 39.26 56.21
CA SER A 4 -48.32 39.48 55.23
C SER A 4 -48.45 38.49 54.07
N ALA A 5 -48.74 39.04 52.89
CA ALA A 5 -48.74 38.36 51.61
C ALA A 5 -47.30 38.17 51.11
N SER A 6 -47.01 37.06 50.42
CA SER A 6 -45.82 36.98 49.57
C SER A 6 -46.12 36.24 48.26
N HIS A 7 -46.16 37.07 47.23
CA HIS A 7 -45.76 36.86 45.83
C HIS A 7 -46.08 35.55 45.09
N VAL A 8 -47.12 35.67 44.26
CA VAL A 8 -47.18 35.09 42.91
C VAL A 8 -45.95 35.54 42.11
N HIS A 9 -45.16 34.61 41.58
CA HIS A 9 -44.30 34.85 40.42
C HIS A 9 -44.55 33.85 39.31
N ARG A 10 -44.48 34.39 38.10
CA ARG A 10 -45.04 33.88 36.86
C ARG A 10 -44.13 32.83 36.23
N ARG A 11 -44.80 31.81 35.67
CA ARG A 11 -44.54 31.12 34.38
C ARG A 11 -43.16 31.31 33.74
N GLY A 12 -42.50 30.19 33.50
CA GLY A 12 -41.50 30.02 32.45
C GLY A 12 -41.30 28.54 32.12
N ILE A 13 -42.18 27.95 31.31
CA ILE A 13 -41.92 26.65 30.70
C ILE A 13 -40.91 26.90 29.59
N VAL A 14 -39.64 26.52 29.82
CA VAL A 14 -38.64 26.45 28.75
C VAL A 14 -38.83 25.09 28.07
N ALA A 15 -39.50 25.10 26.92
CA ALA A 15 -39.55 23.94 26.04
C ALA A 15 -38.19 23.82 25.33
N ALA A 16 -37.37 22.87 25.75
CA ALA A 16 -36.15 22.51 25.06
C ALA A 16 -36.51 21.72 23.79
N VAL A 17 -36.42 22.36 22.62
CA VAL A 17 -36.49 21.67 21.33
C VAL A 17 -35.11 21.07 21.05
N ALA A 18 -34.96 19.78 21.29
CA ALA A 18 -33.78 19.03 20.87
C ALA A 18 -33.83 18.85 19.34
N ALA A 19 -33.02 19.62 18.61
CA ALA A 19 -32.79 19.38 17.20
C ALA A 19 -31.92 18.13 17.05
N ALA A 20 -32.54 16.99 16.74
CA ALA A 20 -31.83 15.77 16.36
C ALA A 20 -31.22 15.96 14.97
N THR A 21 -29.94 16.33 14.91
CA THR A 21 -29.14 16.27 13.68
C THR A 21 -28.94 14.81 13.30
N LEU A 22 -29.75 14.35 12.35
CA LEU A 22 -29.56 13.07 11.67
C LEU A 22 -28.28 13.17 10.82
N CYS A 23 -27.15 12.75 11.39
CA CYS A 23 -25.93 12.51 10.62
C CYS A 23 -26.20 11.36 9.65
N LEU A 24 -26.46 11.68 8.39
CA LEU A 24 -26.42 10.72 7.29
C LEU A 24 -24.99 10.21 7.17
N ALA A 25 -24.73 9.02 7.70
CA ALA A 25 -23.49 8.31 7.46
C ALA A 25 -23.43 7.95 5.96
N LEU A 26 -22.62 8.66 5.20
CA LEU A 26 -22.32 8.28 3.83
C LEU A 26 -21.62 6.90 3.86
N PRO A 27 -21.98 5.97 2.97
CA PRO A 27 -21.26 4.72 2.88
C PRO A 27 -19.82 5.03 2.50
N ALA A 28 -18.87 4.57 3.32
CA ALA A 28 -17.46 4.60 2.95
C ALA A 28 -17.30 3.73 1.69
N ARG A 29 -17.10 4.37 0.55
CA ARG A 29 -16.74 3.68 -0.69
C ARG A 29 -15.34 3.08 -0.46
N ALA A 30 -15.25 1.77 -0.46
CA ALA A 30 -13.96 1.10 -0.60
C ALA A 30 -13.40 1.51 -1.97
N GLU A 31 -12.31 2.27 -1.98
CA GLU A 31 -11.58 2.57 -3.21
C GLU A 31 -11.01 1.25 -3.74
N GLU A 32 -11.32 0.90 -4.99
CA GLU A 32 -10.75 -0.30 -5.62
C GLU A 32 -9.23 -0.13 -5.70
N ALA A 33 -8.50 -1.15 -5.25
CA ALA A 33 -7.04 -1.14 -5.26
C ALA A 33 -6.50 -0.89 -6.69
N PRO A 34 -5.51 -0.01 -6.89
CA PRO A 34 -4.98 0.27 -8.21
C PRO A 34 -4.42 -0.99 -8.88
N ARG A 35 -4.61 -1.08 -10.20
CA ARG A 35 -4.17 -2.23 -11.00
C ARG A 35 -3.23 -1.78 -12.11
N VAL A 36 -2.13 -2.51 -12.29
CA VAL A 36 -1.12 -2.25 -13.31
C VAL A 36 -1.04 -3.46 -14.25
N ARG A 37 -1.24 -3.21 -15.54
CA ARG A 37 -1.11 -4.23 -16.58
C ARG A 37 0.34 -4.27 -17.07
N PHE A 38 0.93 -5.44 -17.00
CA PHE A 38 2.19 -5.76 -17.65
C PHE A 38 1.93 -6.41 -18.99
N LYS A 39 2.50 -5.84 -20.06
CA LYS A 39 2.56 -6.48 -21.38
C LYS A 39 3.98 -6.98 -21.59
N THR A 40 4.13 -8.28 -21.76
CA THR A 40 5.43 -8.93 -21.88
C THR A 40 5.49 -9.77 -23.15
N THR A 41 6.70 -10.20 -23.52
CA THR A 41 6.90 -11.13 -24.63
C THR A 41 6.31 -12.53 -24.37
N ALA A 42 6.01 -12.86 -23.11
CA ALA A 42 5.40 -14.13 -22.70
C ALA A 42 3.88 -14.04 -22.47
N GLY A 43 3.28 -12.86 -22.70
CA GLY A 43 1.85 -12.61 -22.47
C GLY A 43 1.59 -11.42 -21.54
N GLU A 44 0.32 -11.18 -21.26
CA GLU A 44 -0.12 -10.11 -20.38
C GLU A 44 -0.52 -10.65 -19.01
N PHE A 45 -0.23 -9.89 -17.96
CA PHE A 45 -0.78 -10.11 -16.63
C PHE A 45 -1.09 -8.77 -15.96
N VAL A 46 -1.86 -8.82 -14.88
CA VAL A 46 -2.24 -7.64 -14.10
C VAL A 46 -1.84 -7.85 -12.66
N VAL A 47 -1.20 -6.85 -12.08
CA VAL A 47 -0.94 -6.80 -10.63
C VAL A 47 -1.88 -5.81 -9.98
N GLU A 48 -2.34 -6.14 -8.79
CA GLU A 48 -3.04 -5.24 -7.88
C GLU A 48 -2.04 -4.74 -6.85
N VAL A 49 -2.10 -3.46 -6.49
CA VAL A 49 -1.22 -2.85 -5.49
C VAL A 49 -2.06 -2.23 -4.37
N TYR A 50 -1.52 -2.20 -3.15
CA TYR A 50 -2.29 -1.88 -1.94
C TYR A 50 -1.79 -0.60 -1.24
N PRO A 51 -2.21 0.61 -1.67
CA PRO A 51 -1.77 1.88 -1.08
C PRO A 51 -2.10 2.01 0.41
N ASP A 52 -3.17 1.38 0.88
CA ASP A 52 -3.55 1.40 2.30
C ASP A 52 -2.54 0.63 3.17
N LYS A 53 -1.87 -0.38 2.61
CA LYS A 53 -0.85 -1.19 3.28
C LYS A 53 0.53 -0.53 3.21
N ALA A 54 1.02 -0.26 1.99
CA ALA A 54 2.37 0.23 1.71
C ALA A 54 2.36 1.52 0.86
N PRO A 55 1.88 2.65 1.40
CA PRO A 55 1.58 3.85 0.61
C PRO A 55 2.79 4.41 -0.14
N ARG A 56 3.98 4.44 0.45
CA ARG A 56 5.17 5.00 -0.21
C ARG A 56 5.71 4.05 -1.26
N THR A 57 5.70 2.76 -0.96
CA THR A 57 6.14 1.70 -1.86
C THR A 57 5.28 1.69 -3.12
N VAL A 58 3.96 1.73 -2.93
CA VAL A 58 2.99 1.76 -4.04
C VAL A 58 3.11 3.06 -4.83
N GLU A 59 3.23 4.21 -4.17
CA GLU A 59 3.40 5.48 -4.87
C GLU A 59 4.69 5.51 -5.70
N ASN A 60 5.80 5.02 -5.15
CA ASN A 60 7.06 4.85 -5.88
C ASN A 60 6.89 3.95 -7.11
N PHE A 61 6.27 2.78 -6.96
CA PHE A 61 6.05 1.85 -8.06
C PHE A 61 5.16 2.46 -9.15
N LEU A 62 4.04 3.07 -8.77
CA LEU A 62 3.11 3.72 -9.69
C LEU A 62 3.74 4.94 -10.38
N GLN A 63 4.64 5.67 -9.73
CA GLN A 63 5.39 6.74 -10.39
C GLN A 63 6.25 6.20 -11.53
N TYR A 64 7.00 5.11 -11.32
CA TYR A 64 7.76 4.48 -12.41
C TYR A 64 6.86 3.96 -13.55
N VAL A 65 5.64 3.49 -13.25
CA VAL A 65 4.64 3.14 -14.27
C VAL A 65 4.22 4.37 -15.06
N ARG A 66 3.87 5.47 -14.39
CA ARG A 66 3.45 6.73 -15.05
C ARG A 66 4.56 7.33 -15.92
N ASP A 67 5.81 7.20 -15.49
CA ASP A 67 6.99 7.65 -16.24
C ASP A 67 7.37 6.73 -17.40
N LYS A 68 6.64 5.62 -17.61
CA LYS A 68 6.98 4.57 -18.58
C LYS A 68 8.39 3.99 -18.36
N HIS A 69 8.90 4.02 -17.14
CA HIS A 69 10.23 3.50 -16.81
C HIS A 69 10.35 2.00 -17.10
N TYR A 70 9.28 1.24 -16.88
CA TYR A 70 9.25 -0.20 -17.14
C TYR A 70 9.16 -0.56 -18.63
N ASP A 71 8.81 0.39 -19.50
CA ASP A 71 8.75 0.15 -20.94
C ASP A 71 10.17 -0.18 -21.46
N GLY A 72 10.24 -1.27 -22.23
CA GLY A 72 11.51 -1.79 -22.76
C GLY A 72 12.44 -2.38 -21.70
N THR A 73 11.97 -2.61 -20.47
CA THR A 73 12.74 -3.38 -19.48
C THR A 73 12.59 -4.88 -19.70
N ILE A 74 13.57 -5.63 -19.22
CA ILE A 74 13.57 -7.10 -19.24
C ILE A 74 13.43 -7.68 -17.84
N PHE A 75 12.92 -8.92 -17.77
CA PHE A 75 13.16 -9.78 -16.63
C PHE A 75 14.59 -10.32 -16.73
N HIS A 76 15.51 -9.68 -16.01
CA HIS A 76 16.95 -9.93 -16.13
C HIS A 76 17.42 -11.06 -15.21
N ARG A 77 16.58 -11.50 -14.27
CA ARG A 77 16.88 -12.61 -13.35
C ARG A 77 15.64 -13.47 -13.13
N VAL A 78 15.70 -14.71 -13.59
CA VAL A 78 14.60 -15.69 -13.57
C VAL A 78 15.11 -16.96 -12.91
N ILE A 79 14.47 -17.41 -11.84
CA ILE A 79 14.88 -18.60 -11.09
C ILE A 79 13.62 -19.40 -10.75
N ASP A 80 13.46 -20.58 -11.38
CA ASP A 80 12.23 -21.38 -11.37
C ASP A 80 11.69 -21.73 -9.98
N ASN A 81 12.58 -21.93 -9.00
CA ASN A 81 12.22 -22.26 -7.62
C ASN A 81 12.37 -21.06 -6.68
N PHE A 82 12.21 -19.84 -7.20
CA PHE A 82 12.34 -18.63 -6.40
C PHE A 82 11.44 -17.50 -6.91
N MET A 83 11.91 -16.71 -7.88
CA MET A 83 11.19 -15.52 -8.37
C MET A 83 11.62 -15.13 -9.79
N VAL A 84 10.91 -14.15 -10.34
CA VAL A 84 11.24 -13.47 -11.60
C VAL A 84 11.40 -11.98 -11.31
N GLN A 85 12.60 -11.42 -11.54
CA GLN A 85 12.95 -10.04 -11.20
C GLN A 85 13.16 -9.18 -12.46
N GLY A 86 12.62 -7.96 -12.42
CA GLY A 86 12.58 -7.02 -13.55
C GLY A 86 12.74 -5.56 -13.15
N GLY A 87 12.49 -4.65 -14.10
CA GLY A 87 12.44 -3.19 -13.88
C GLY A 87 13.78 -2.46 -13.81
N GLY A 88 14.91 -3.19 -13.80
CA GLY A 88 16.26 -2.63 -13.61
C GLY A 88 17.09 -2.42 -14.88
N PHE A 89 16.81 -3.18 -15.95
CA PHE A 89 17.70 -3.27 -17.12
C PHE A 89 16.91 -3.17 -18.42
N ASP A 90 17.51 -2.54 -19.43
CA ASP A 90 16.98 -2.50 -20.80
C ASP A 90 17.28 -3.79 -21.59
N THR A 91 16.82 -3.86 -22.83
CA THR A 91 17.03 -5.03 -23.72
C THR A 91 18.48 -5.29 -24.09
N ARG A 92 19.40 -4.35 -23.83
CA ARG A 92 20.85 -4.50 -24.01
C ARG A 92 21.54 -4.84 -22.69
N PHE A 93 20.77 -5.16 -21.65
CA PHE A 93 21.26 -5.43 -20.31
C PHE A 93 21.98 -4.23 -19.67
N ALA A 94 21.67 -3.01 -20.11
CA ALA A 94 22.18 -1.79 -19.47
C ALA A 94 21.25 -1.40 -18.31
N GLN A 95 21.84 -1.13 -17.15
CA GLN A 95 21.07 -0.71 -15.98
C GLN A 95 20.42 0.66 -16.25
N LYS A 96 19.11 0.76 -16.04
CA LYS A 96 18.37 2.02 -16.18
C LYS A 96 18.59 2.89 -14.94
N LYS A 97 18.75 4.20 -15.14
CA LYS A 97 18.82 5.17 -14.05
C LYS A 97 17.53 5.13 -13.23
N THR A 98 17.66 5.10 -11.91
CA THR A 98 16.52 5.09 -10.99
C THR A 98 16.38 6.43 -10.26
N ARG A 99 15.24 6.62 -9.61
CA ARG A 99 15.00 7.64 -8.59
C ARG A 99 15.69 7.24 -7.28
N GLU A 100 15.66 8.15 -6.31
CA GLU A 100 16.12 7.86 -4.94
C GLU A 100 15.38 6.67 -4.35
N PRO A 101 16.01 5.90 -3.44
CA PRO A 101 15.37 4.80 -2.79
C PRO A 101 14.13 5.20 -1.98
N VAL A 102 13.16 4.28 -1.90
CA VAL A 102 11.95 4.43 -1.08
C VAL A 102 12.18 3.84 0.31
N VAL A 103 11.60 4.49 1.32
CA VAL A 103 11.61 3.97 2.70
C VAL A 103 10.88 2.61 2.72
N HIS A 104 11.56 1.60 3.25
CA HIS A 104 11.00 0.26 3.45
C HIS A 104 9.75 0.25 4.33
N GLU A 105 8.68 -0.39 3.85
CA GLU A 105 7.38 -0.50 4.55
C GLU A 105 6.94 -1.95 4.79
N GLY A 106 7.81 -2.94 4.59
CA GLY A 106 7.41 -4.36 4.60
C GLY A 106 6.80 -4.82 5.94
N ARG A 107 7.29 -4.30 7.07
CA ARG A 107 6.75 -4.62 8.40
C ARG A 107 5.34 -4.04 8.57
N GLU A 108 5.18 -2.77 8.24
CA GLU A 108 3.95 -2.01 8.38
C GLU A 108 2.87 -2.55 7.44
N ALA A 109 3.24 -2.90 6.21
CA ALA A 109 2.37 -3.51 5.23
C ALA A 109 1.79 -4.83 5.75
N LEU A 110 2.64 -5.74 6.24
CA LEU A 110 2.21 -7.01 6.84
C LEU A 110 1.31 -6.80 8.06
N ALA A 111 1.64 -5.85 8.94
CA ALA A 111 0.84 -5.55 10.13
C ALA A 111 -0.57 -5.04 9.80
N LYS A 112 -0.74 -4.41 8.63
CA LYS A 112 -2.04 -3.95 8.13
C LYS A 112 -2.80 -5.01 7.32
N GLY A 113 -2.30 -6.25 7.28
CA GLY A 113 -2.88 -7.35 6.50
C GLY A 113 -2.48 -7.34 5.03
N GLY A 114 -1.31 -6.76 4.70
CA GLY A 114 -0.72 -6.86 3.37
C GLY A 114 -0.26 -8.28 3.02
N PRO A 115 -0.01 -8.53 1.73
CA PRO A 115 0.39 -9.85 1.24
C PRO A 115 1.74 -10.31 1.79
N ARG A 116 1.95 -11.63 1.80
CA ARG A 116 3.23 -12.29 2.10
C ARG A 116 3.96 -12.63 0.79
N ASN A 117 5.23 -13.03 0.89
CA ASN A 117 6.01 -13.52 -0.24
C ASN A 117 5.57 -14.95 -0.61
N VAL A 118 4.39 -15.08 -1.20
CA VAL A 118 3.78 -16.33 -1.68
C VAL A 118 3.62 -16.28 -3.20
N VAL A 119 3.35 -17.43 -3.83
CA VAL A 119 3.16 -17.51 -5.29
C VAL A 119 2.23 -16.41 -5.81
N GLY A 120 2.65 -15.72 -6.87
CA GLY A 120 1.87 -14.70 -7.57
C GLY A 120 1.95 -13.30 -6.98
N THR A 121 2.64 -13.10 -5.85
CA THR A 121 2.81 -11.74 -5.29
C THR A 121 4.01 -11.01 -5.91
N LEU A 122 3.88 -9.70 -6.03
CA LEU A 122 4.94 -8.79 -6.47
C LEU A 122 5.54 -8.11 -5.24
N ALA A 123 6.86 -7.95 -5.20
CA ALA A 123 7.54 -7.24 -4.13
C ALA A 123 8.68 -6.37 -4.68
N MET A 124 9.03 -5.29 -3.97
CA MET A 124 10.12 -4.41 -4.37
C MET A 124 11.47 -5.05 -4.08
N ALA A 125 12.31 -5.19 -5.10
CA ALA A 125 13.67 -5.68 -4.95
C ALA A 125 14.56 -4.61 -4.29
N ARG A 126 15.52 -5.06 -3.50
CA ARG A 126 16.51 -4.23 -2.79
C ARG A 126 17.85 -4.95 -2.72
N THR A 127 18.89 -4.21 -2.38
CA THR A 127 20.20 -4.75 -2.00
C THR A 127 20.15 -5.24 -0.52
N ASN A 128 21.33 -5.50 0.06
CA ASN A 128 21.45 -5.81 1.49
C ASN A 128 21.00 -4.66 2.38
N ASP A 129 21.02 -3.41 1.88
CA ASP A 129 20.42 -2.28 2.59
C ASP A 129 18.89 -2.36 2.50
N PRO A 130 18.16 -2.48 3.63
CA PRO A 130 16.69 -2.54 3.64
C PRO A 130 16.04 -1.31 3.00
N HIS A 131 16.68 -0.15 3.02
CA HIS A 131 16.17 1.10 2.47
C HIS A 131 16.64 1.39 1.03
N SER A 132 17.15 0.39 0.31
CA SER A 132 17.70 0.56 -1.04
C SER A 132 16.74 0.25 -2.18
N ALA A 133 15.49 -0.11 -1.89
CA ALA A 133 14.49 -0.39 -2.91
C ALA A 133 14.23 0.86 -3.78
N SER A 134 14.25 0.70 -5.10
CA SER A 134 14.00 1.81 -6.05
C SER A 134 13.01 1.39 -7.15
N ALA A 135 13.48 1.02 -8.35
CA ALA A 135 12.63 0.65 -9.48
C ALA A 135 12.47 -0.86 -9.65
N GLN A 136 13.37 -1.67 -9.10
CA GLN A 136 13.35 -3.10 -9.36
C GLN A 136 12.27 -3.79 -8.52
N PHE A 137 11.62 -4.78 -9.12
CA PHE A 137 10.61 -5.62 -8.46
C PHE A 137 10.85 -7.09 -8.82
N PHE A 138 10.27 -8.00 -8.03
CA PHE A 138 10.21 -9.41 -8.38
C PHE A 138 8.81 -9.98 -8.15
N ILE A 139 8.49 -11.05 -8.89
CA ILE A 139 7.26 -11.83 -8.76
C ILE A 139 7.64 -13.20 -8.22
N ASN A 140 7.00 -13.61 -7.12
CA ASN A 140 7.21 -14.92 -6.51
C ASN A 140 6.59 -16.03 -7.37
N VAL A 141 7.37 -17.07 -7.69
CA VAL A 141 6.89 -18.27 -8.43
C VAL A 141 6.77 -19.50 -7.52
N VAL A 142 7.27 -19.40 -6.29
CA VAL A 142 7.08 -20.33 -5.18
C VAL A 142 6.82 -19.53 -3.90
N ASP A 143 6.45 -20.21 -2.81
CA ASP A 143 6.29 -19.57 -1.50
C ASP A 143 7.65 -19.27 -0.85
N ASN A 144 8.03 -18.00 -0.87
CA ASN A 144 9.30 -17.48 -0.35
C ASN A 144 9.14 -16.88 1.04
N HIS A 145 8.57 -17.64 1.98
CA HIS A 145 8.33 -17.16 3.34
C HIS A 145 9.59 -16.66 4.07
N PHE A 146 10.79 -17.10 3.66
CA PHE A 146 12.05 -16.60 4.20
C PHE A 146 12.35 -15.14 3.81
N LEU A 147 11.60 -14.55 2.88
CA LEU A 147 11.63 -13.13 2.55
C LEU A 147 10.63 -12.30 3.38
N ASP A 148 9.71 -12.95 4.10
CA ASP A 148 8.81 -12.25 5.01
C ASP A 148 9.58 -11.75 6.24
N LYS A 149 9.26 -10.55 6.72
CA LYS A 149 9.92 -9.91 7.88
C LYS A 149 10.04 -10.83 9.12
N ALA A 150 9.10 -11.75 9.31
CA ALA A 150 9.11 -12.69 10.44
C ALA A 150 10.18 -13.81 10.33
N ARG A 151 10.70 -14.07 9.13
CA ARG A 151 11.66 -15.16 8.85
C ARG A 151 12.91 -14.68 8.09
N ALA A 152 12.93 -13.43 7.65
CA ALA A 152 14.06 -12.82 6.97
C ALA A 152 15.30 -12.76 7.86
N GLN A 153 16.43 -13.18 7.32
CA GLN A 153 17.72 -13.24 8.01
C GLN A 153 18.20 -11.87 8.51
N ASP A 154 17.82 -10.80 7.80
CA ASP A 154 18.15 -9.41 8.15
C ASP A 154 17.12 -8.75 9.07
N GLY A 155 16.02 -9.43 9.40
CA GLY A 155 14.93 -8.90 10.23
C GLY A 155 14.04 -7.86 9.55
N TRP A 156 14.25 -7.55 8.26
CA TRP A 156 13.51 -6.53 7.51
C TRP A 156 12.55 -7.13 6.49
N GLY A 157 12.95 -8.20 5.81
CA GLY A 157 12.17 -8.81 4.74
C GLY A 157 11.93 -7.88 3.54
N TYR A 158 10.85 -8.11 2.80
CA TYR A 158 10.51 -7.37 1.57
C TYR A 158 9.11 -6.77 1.66
N ALA A 159 8.93 -5.59 1.03
CA ALA A 159 7.62 -4.97 0.87
C ALA A 159 6.92 -5.60 -0.33
N VAL A 160 5.85 -6.35 -0.04
CA VAL A 160 4.97 -7.04 -1.00
C VAL A 160 3.73 -6.18 -1.24
#